data_AF-A0A7Y5NVP7-F1
#
_entry.id   AF-A0A7Y5NVP7-F1
#
_cell.length_a   1.000
_cell.length_b   1.000
_cell.length_c   1.000
_cell.angle_alpha   90.00
_cell.angle_beta   90.00
_cell.angle_gamma   90.00
#
_symmetry.space_group_name_H-M   'P 1'
#
loop_
_entity.id
_entity.type
_entity.pdbx_description
1 polymer ?
#
loop_
_entity_poly.entity_id
_entity_poly.type
_entity_poly.pdbx_seq_one_letter_code
_entity_poly.pdbx_strand_id
1 'polypeptide(L)'
;MPYETAPATTLLAAFCACCARPLVDAVSVETGVGPECRRRHGYNEAQELPSWRDVAVALRGIELPESFTAAEATDDVRSAANILVRLVAVEQAGSNVAAYVNAVRALGFVQLADRISERVAPIRIAEGEDNTLAIRTPFSPEANEAFRRAFPRSWDPVAKVRRVPASARRELFGLLRKCYPGATAIGPKGIFTIPEAS
;
A
#
# COMPACT_ATOMS: atom_id res chain seq x y z
N MET A 1 -28.94 1.06 -21.20
CA MET A 1 -27.77 0.69 -20.36
C MET A 1 -27.73 -0.82 -20.26
N PRO A 2 -26.65 -1.49 -20.67
CA PRO A 2 -26.51 -2.93 -20.50
C PRO A 2 -26.49 -3.28 -19.00
N TYR A 3 -27.02 -4.45 -18.63
CA TYR A 3 -27.06 -4.92 -17.22
C TYR A 3 -25.66 -4.99 -16.58
N GLU A 4 -24.63 -5.23 -17.39
CA GLU A 4 -23.24 -5.35 -16.98
C GLU A 4 -22.63 -4.04 -16.44
N THR A 5 -23.20 -2.88 -16.79
CA THR A 5 -22.77 -1.56 -16.32
C THR A 5 -23.63 -1.05 -15.16
N ALA A 6 -24.52 -1.87 -14.60
CA ALA A 6 -25.35 -1.46 -13.48
C ALA A 6 -24.49 -1.26 -12.21
N PRO A 7 -24.78 -0.28 -11.33
CA PRO A 7 -24.04 -0.11 -10.07
C PRO A 7 -23.95 -1.39 -9.23
N ALA A 8 -24.95 -2.27 -9.35
CA ALA A 8 -25.03 -3.57 -8.70
C ALA A 8 -23.93 -4.58 -9.13
N THR A 9 -23.28 -4.38 -10.28
CA THR A 9 -22.14 -5.21 -10.73
C THR A 9 -20.79 -4.63 -10.30
N THR A 10 -20.78 -3.47 -9.63
CA THR A 10 -19.54 -2.86 -9.12
C THR A 10 -18.96 -3.73 -8.02
N LEU A 11 -17.67 -4.06 -8.12
CA LEU A 11 -16.95 -4.84 -7.11
C LEU A 11 -17.18 -4.25 -5.70
N LEU A 12 -17.63 -5.13 -4.79
CA LEU A 12 -17.95 -4.78 -3.41
C LEU A 12 -16.75 -5.05 -2.51
N ALA A 13 -16.48 -4.13 -1.59
CA ALA A 13 -15.48 -4.36 -0.55
C ALA A 13 -16.01 -5.42 0.43
N ALA A 14 -15.51 -6.65 0.33
CA ALA A 14 -15.87 -7.72 1.25
C ALA A 14 -15.06 -7.67 2.56
N PHE A 15 -13.87 -7.05 2.53
CA PHE A 15 -12.93 -7.02 3.64
C PHE A 15 -12.42 -5.60 3.90
N CYS A 16 -12.20 -5.26 5.17
CA CYS A 16 -11.65 -3.96 5.57
C CYS A 16 -10.23 -3.75 5.01
N ALA A 17 -9.97 -2.58 4.40
CA ALA A 17 -8.64 -2.21 3.90
C ALA A 17 -7.56 -2.21 5.00
N CYS A 18 -7.92 -1.86 6.24
CA CYS A 18 -6.97 -1.73 7.34
C CYS A 18 -6.64 -3.06 8.03
N CYS A 19 -7.64 -3.92 8.24
CA CYS A 19 -7.49 -5.13 9.06
C CYS A 19 -7.84 -6.44 8.37
N ALA A 20 -8.35 -6.39 7.13
CA ALA A 20 -8.83 -7.52 6.34
C ALA A 20 -9.90 -8.42 7.03
N ARG A 21 -10.57 -7.91 8.08
CA ARG A 21 -11.75 -8.57 8.64
C ARG A 21 -12.94 -8.38 7.70
N PRO A 22 -13.87 -9.36 7.61
CA PRO A 22 -15.10 -9.20 6.84
C PRO A 22 -15.87 -7.96 7.26
N LEU A 23 -16.42 -7.25 6.28
CA LEU A 23 -17.30 -6.09 6.51
C LEU A 23 -18.73 -6.58 6.66
N VAL A 24 -19.39 -6.16 7.75
CA VAL A 24 -20.70 -6.70 8.18
C VAL A 24 -21.82 -5.67 8.14
N ASP A 25 -21.51 -4.41 7.86
CA ASP A 25 -22.48 -3.31 7.76
C ASP A 25 -22.31 -2.54 6.44
N ALA A 26 -23.42 -2.03 5.91
CA ALA A 26 -23.47 -1.36 4.61
C ALA A 26 -22.50 -0.16 4.53
N VAL A 27 -22.43 0.65 5.58
CA VAL A 27 -21.55 1.81 5.63
C VAL A 27 -20.08 1.38 5.52
N SER A 28 -19.69 0.30 6.20
CA SER A 28 -18.33 -0.21 6.09
C SER A 28 -18.04 -0.78 4.70
N VAL A 29 -19.01 -1.44 4.05
CA VAL A 29 -18.88 -1.94 2.66
C VAL A 29 -18.70 -0.77 1.67
N GLU A 30 -19.46 0.30 1.83
CA GLU A 30 -19.35 1.50 0.98
C GLU A 30 -18.01 2.22 1.16
N THR A 31 -17.52 2.30 2.41
CA THR A 31 -16.30 3.01 2.75
C THR A 31 -15.02 2.16 2.64
N GLY A 32 -15.15 0.84 2.57
CA GLY A 32 -14.04 -0.11 2.61
C GLY A 32 -13.36 -0.25 3.98
N VAL A 33 -13.90 0.36 5.05
CA VAL A 33 -13.29 0.38 6.39
C VAL A 33 -14.29 0.00 7.49
N GLY A 34 -13.95 -1.05 8.23
CA GLY A 34 -14.75 -1.53 9.36
C GLY A 34 -14.88 -0.49 10.48
N PRO A 35 -15.92 -0.59 11.33
CA PRO A 35 -16.27 0.44 12.32
C PRO A 35 -15.19 0.64 13.38
N GLU A 36 -14.49 -0.42 13.80
CA GLU A 36 -13.36 -0.32 14.73
C GLU A 36 -12.18 0.45 14.13
N CYS A 37 -11.86 0.19 12.85
CA CYS A 37 -10.74 0.83 12.17
C CYS A 37 -11.02 2.31 11.91
N ARG A 38 -12.26 2.67 11.56
CA ARG A 38 -12.68 4.07 11.39
C ARG A 38 -12.47 4.91 12.65
N ARG A 39 -12.68 4.32 13.85
CA ARG A 39 -12.47 5.03 15.13
C ARG A 39 -11.01 5.17 15.53
N ARG A 40 -10.11 4.32 15.01
CA ARG A 40 -8.74 4.17 15.54
C ARG A 40 -7.63 4.71 14.64
N HIS A 41 -7.87 4.85 13.35
CA HIS A 41 -6.79 5.05 12.36
C HIS A 41 -6.95 6.36 11.58
N GLY A 42 -7.41 7.44 12.23
CA GLY A 42 -7.47 8.77 11.60
C GLY A 42 -8.44 8.88 10.42
N TYR A 43 -9.42 7.99 10.28
CA TYR A 43 -10.35 7.99 9.13
C TYR A 43 -11.22 9.26 9.05
N ASN A 44 -11.54 9.87 10.20
CA ASN A 44 -12.49 10.98 10.25
C ASN A 44 -11.85 12.36 10.07
N GLU A 45 -10.52 12.47 10.18
CA GLU A 45 -9.81 13.73 10.26
C GLU A 45 -8.50 13.60 9.48
N ALA A 46 -8.18 14.56 8.61
CA ALA A 46 -6.89 14.61 7.95
C ALA A 46 -5.83 15.15 8.93
N GLN A 47 -4.67 14.50 8.98
CA GLN A 47 -3.55 14.91 9.85
C GLN A 47 -2.67 15.98 9.21
N GLU A 48 -2.65 16.05 7.87
CA GLU A 48 -1.82 16.98 7.10
C GLU A 48 -2.67 17.70 6.05
N LEU A 49 -2.12 18.79 5.50
CA LEU A 49 -2.77 19.52 4.41
C LEU A 49 -2.78 18.67 3.13
N PRO A 50 -3.93 18.59 2.44
CA PRO A 50 -4.04 17.81 1.20
C PRO A 50 -3.23 18.45 0.07
N SER A 51 -2.62 17.61 -0.76
CA SER A 51 -1.88 17.99 -1.97
C SER A 51 -2.40 17.23 -3.18
N TRP A 52 -3.34 17.82 -3.92
CA TRP A 52 -3.87 17.26 -5.17
C TRP A 52 -2.78 17.04 -6.23
N ARG A 53 -1.73 17.87 -6.21
CA ARG A 53 -0.56 17.67 -7.07
C ARG A 53 0.11 16.32 -6.80
N ASP A 54 0.32 15.97 -5.54
CA ASP A 54 0.97 14.71 -5.18
C ASP A 54 0.05 13.52 -5.39
N VAL A 55 -1.26 13.71 -5.22
CA VAL A 55 -2.30 12.73 -5.61
C VAL A 55 -2.21 12.42 -7.11
N ALA A 56 -2.19 13.44 -7.97
CA ALA A 56 -2.08 13.27 -9.42
C ALA A 56 -0.76 12.60 -9.84
N VAL A 57 0.34 12.84 -9.11
CA VAL A 57 1.61 12.14 -9.33
C VAL A 57 1.48 10.66 -8.95
N ALA A 58 0.87 10.34 -7.81
CA ALA A 58 0.70 8.98 -7.34
C ALA A 58 -0.22 8.15 -8.24
N LEU A 59 -1.28 8.75 -8.78
CA LEU A 59 -2.31 8.09 -9.60
C LEU A 59 -2.06 8.17 -11.10
N ARG A 60 -0.87 8.61 -11.52
CA ARG A 60 -0.55 8.81 -12.94
C ARG A 60 -0.71 7.52 -13.75
N GLY A 61 -1.55 7.57 -14.78
CA GLY A 61 -1.77 6.46 -15.70
C GLY A 61 -2.73 5.39 -15.15
N ILE A 62 -3.43 5.67 -14.06
CA ILE A 62 -4.47 4.80 -13.50
C ILE A 62 -5.84 5.36 -13.87
N GLU A 63 -6.71 4.51 -14.42
CA GLU A 63 -8.10 4.86 -14.65
C GLU A 63 -8.87 4.85 -13.33
N LEU A 64 -9.52 5.97 -13.02
CA LEU A 64 -10.26 6.16 -11.77
C LEU A 64 -11.76 6.29 -12.05
N PRO A 65 -12.61 5.91 -11.09
CA PRO A 65 -14.05 6.11 -11.21
C PRO A 65 -14.43 7.59 -11.39
N GLU A 66 -15.54 7.85 -12.09
CA GLU A 66 -16.09 9.21 -12.25
C GLU A 66 -16.33 9.90 -10.91
N SER A 67 -16.72 9.14 -9.87
CA SER A 67 -16.91 9.66 -8.53
C SER A 67 -15.64 10.25 -7.91
N PHE A 68 -14.46 9.75 -8.28
CA PHE A 68 -13.20 10.32 -7.82
C PHE A 68 -12.95 11.67 -8.51
N THR A 69 -13.15 11.71 -9.83
CA THR A 69 -13.01 12.94 -10.63
C THR A 69 -13.97 14.03 -10.15
N ALA A 70 -15.20 13.65 -9.81
CA ALA A 70 -16.19 14.56 -9.22
C ALA A 70 -15.72 15.10 -7.86
N ALA A 71 -15.20 14.23 -6.98
CA ALA A 71 -14.68 14.65 -5.68
C ALA A 71 -13.46 15.58 -5.80
N GLU A 72 -12.55 15.31 -6.73
CA GLU A 72 -11.41 16.20 -7.04
C GLU A 72 -11.89 17.55 -7.54
N ALA A 73 -12.85 17.59 -8.47
CA ALA A 73 -13.40 18.84 -9.01
C ALA A 73 -14.09 19.70 -7.96
N THR A 74 -14.67 19.09 -6.92
CA THR A 74 -15.33 19.80 -5.81
C THR A 74 -14.41 20.03 -4.60
N ASP A 75 -13.13 19.67 -4.68
CA ASP A 75 -12.17 19.72 -3.57
C ASP A 75 -12.65 18.91 -2.33
N ASP A 76 -13.42 17.84 -2.55
CA ASP A 76 -13.90 16.94 -1.49
C ASP A 76 -12.87 15.85 -1.21
N VAL A 77 -11.85 16.24 -0.43
CA VAL A 77 -10.73 15.42 0.01
C VAL A 77 -11.19 14.15 0.74
N ARG A 78 -12.27 14.23 1.52
CA ARG A 78 -12.78 13.09 2.29
C ARG A 78 -13.44 12.07 1.38
N SER A 79 -14.28 12.51 0.45
CA SER A 79 -14.90 11.62 -0.53
C SER A 79 -13.86 10.96 -1.43
N ALA A 80 -12.86 11.72 -1.89
CA ALA A 80 -11.75 11.17 -2.68
C ALA A 80 -10.98 10.09 -1.91
N ALA A 81 -10.65 10.32 -0.63
CA ALA A 81 -9.98 9.33 0.21
C ALA A 81 -10.82 8.07 0.39
N ASN A 82 -12.13 8.19 0.64
CA ASN A 82 -13.03 7.04 0.80
C ASN A 82 -13.08 6.19 -0.47
N ILE A 83 -13.09 6.81 -1.65
CA ILE A 83 -13.08 6.10 -2.92
C ILE A 83 -11.78 5.30 -3.08
N LEU A 84 -10.63 5.92 -2.84
CA LEU A 84 -9.33 5.24 -2.92
C LEU A 84 -9.22 4.07 -1.91
N VAL A 85 -9.68 4.27 -0.68
CA VAL A 85 -9.68 3.24 0.36
C VAL A 85 -10.61 2.09 -0.01
N ARG A 86 -11.78 2.39 -0.59
CA ARG A 86 -12.69 1.37 -1.13
C ARG A 86 -12.02 0.57 -2.25
N LEU A 87 -11.30 1.21 -3.18
CA LEU A 87 -10.58 0.52 -4.25
C LEU A 87 -9.52 -0.44 -3.68
N VAL A 88 -8.79 -0.04 -2.63
CA VAL A 88 -7.87 -0.94 -1.91
C VAL A 88 -8.62 -2.08 -1.23
N ALA A 89 -9.78 -1.81 -0.61
CA ALA A 89 -10.57 -2.82 0.08
C ALA A 89 -11.10 -3.90 -0.86
N VAL A 90 -11.46 -3.51 -2.10
CA VAL A 90 -11.91 -4.41 -3.17
C VAL A 90 -10.78 -5.33 -3.62
N GLU A 91 -9.58 -4.79 -3.89
CA GLU A 91 -8.46 -5.54 -4.46
C GLU A 91 -7.18 -5.32 -3.67
N GLN A 92 -7.07 -5.95 -2.50
CA GLN A 92 -5.94 -5.73 -1.57
C GLN A 92 -4.58 -6.20 -2.10
N ALA A 93 -4.57 -7.05 -3.13
CA ALA A 93 -3.37 -7.56 -3.80
C ALA A 93 -3.17 -6.96 -5.20
N GLY A 94 -3.96 -5.95 -5.57
CA GLY A 94 -3.91 -5.33 -6.88
C GLY A 94 -2.63 -4.52 -7.11
N SER A 95 -2.22 -4.40 -8.38
CA SER A 95 -1.02 -3.66 -8.78
C SER A 95 -1.08 -2.16 -8.41
N ASN A 96 -2.28 -1.59 -8.35
CA ASN A 96 -2.53 -0.18 -8.07
C ASN A 96 -2.61 0.16 -6.57
N VAL A 97 -2.59 -0.83 -5.67
CA VAL A 97 -2.77 -0.61 -4.22
C VAL A 97 -1.75 0.38 -3.67
N ALA A 98 -0.47 0.27 -4.06
CA ALA A 98 0.56 1.21 -3.62
C ALA A 98 0.26 2.65 -4.05
N ALA A 99 -0.25 2.84 -5.27
CA ALA A 99 -0.62 4.15 -5.79
C ALA A 99 -1.79 4.75 -5.01
N TYR A 100 -2.85 3.96 -4.76
CA TYR A 100 -4.00 4.40 -3.97
C TYR A 100 -3.60 4.79 -2.55
N VAL A 101 -2.74 4.01 -1.90
CA VAL A 101 -2.29 4.30 -0.53
C VAL A 101 -1.42 5.56 -0.47
N ASN A 102 -0.53 5.77 -1.45
CA ASN A 102 0.24 7.01 -1.56
C ASN A 102 -0.66 8.23 -1.80
N ALA A 103 -1.71 8.09 -2.62
CA ALA A 103 -2.69 9.15 -2.83
C ALA A 103 -3.51 9.46 -1.56
N VAL A 104 -3.93 8.45 -0.80
CA VAL A 104 -4.59 8.65 0.51
C VAL A 104 -3.68 9.39 1.48
N ARG A 105 -2.38 9.07 1.50
CA ARG A 105 -1.39 9.82 2.29
C ARG A 105 -1.30 11.28 1.84
N ALA A 106 -1.23 11.53 0.53
CA ALA A 106 -1.14 12.87 -0.05
C ALA A 106 -2.40 13.72 0.18
N LEU A 107 -3.57 13.10 0.38
CA LEU A 107 -4.80 13.76 0.83
C LEU A 107 -4.78 14.13 2.33
N GLY A 108 -3.69 13.81 3.05
CA GLY A 108 -3.51 14.15 4.46
C GLY A 108 -3.95 13.08 5.45
N PHE A 109 -4.47 11.93 4.99
CA PHE A 109 -4.89 10.81 5.86
C PHE A 109 -3.72 9.88 6.19
N VAL A 110 -2.68 10.43 6.82
CA VAL A 110 -1.40 9.75 7.06
C VAL A 110 -1.56 8.48 7.89
N GLN A 111 -2.29 8.54 9.01
CA GLN A 111 -2.46 7.39 9.89
C GLN A 111 -3.21 6.24 9.21
N LEU A 112 -4.18 6.58 8.36
CA LEU A 112 -4.95 5.61 7.60
C LEU A 112 -4.07 4.95 6.54
N ALA A 113 -3.31 5.75 5.78
CA ALA A 113 -2.38 5.27 4.77
C ALA A 113 -1.29 4.38 5.36
N ASP A 114 -0.72 4.75 6.52
CA ASP A 114 0.28 3.93 7.23
C ASP A 114 -0.30 2.59 7.65
N ARG A 115 -1.50 2.60 8.24
CA ARG A 115 -2.16 1.37 8.67
C ARG A 115 -2.46 0.43 7.51
N ILE A 116 -2.97 0.97 6.40
CA ILE A 116 -3.24 0.19 5.19
C ILE A 116 -1.92 -0.34 4.62
N SER A 117 -0.88 0.50 4.53
CA SER A 117 0.46 0.11 4.06
C SER A 117 0.98 -1.10 4.82
N GLU A 118 0.94 -1.07 6.16
CA GLU A 118 1.40 -2.17 7.01
C GLU A 118 0.70 -3.49 6.73
N ARG A 119 -0.55 -3.44 6.26
CA ARG A 119 -1.36 -4.61 5.97
C ARG A 119 -1.06 -5.16 4.57
N VAL A 120 -0.96 -4.28 3.58
CA VAL A 120 -0.85 -4.67 2.17
C VAL A 120 0.60 -4.97 1.77
N ALA A 121 1.60 -4.38 2.44
CA ALA A 121 3.02 -4.57 2.13
C ALA A 121 3.66 -5.71 2.94
N PRO A 122 3.87 -6.89 2.34
CA PRO A 122 4.60 -7.98 2.98
C PRO A 122 6.09 -7.66 3.22
N ILE A 123 6.68 -6.79 2.40
CA ILE A 123 8.10 -6.46 2.42
C ILE A 123 8.30 -5.10 3.08
N ARG A 124 9.26 -5.01 4.01
CA ARG A 124 9.61 -3.76 4.70
C ARG A 124 11.11 -3.51 4.60
N ILE A 125 11.47 -2.28 4.26
CA ILE A 125 12.85 -1.80 4.17
C ILE A 125 12.94 -0.54 5.02
N ALA A 126 13.67 -0.63 6.13
CA ALA A 126 13.96 0.48 7.02
C ALA A 126 15.44 0.87 6.91
N GLU A 127 15.73 2.16 6.99
CA GLU A 127 17.10 2.66 7.14
C GLU A 127 17.51 2.53 8.61
N GLY A 128 18.69 1.94 8.86
CA GLY A 128 19.28 1.77 10.18
C GLY A 128 20.40 2.77 10.45
N GLU A 129 20.79 2.88 11.72
CA GLU A 129 21.74 3.89 12.24
C GLU A 129 23.14 3.82 11.60
N ASP A 130 23.59 2.63 11.17
CA ASP A 130 24.94 2.39 10.65
C ASP A 130 25.05 2.35 9.11
N ASN A 131 24.31 3.19 8.39
CA ASN A 131 24.25 3.14 6.92
C ASN A 131 23.87 1.73 6.40
N THR A 132 23.01 1.04 7.15
CA THR A 132 22.49 -0.29 6.82
C THR A 132 20.99 -0.21 6.52
N LEU A 133 20.51 -1.15 5.74
CA LEU A 133 19.10 -1.35 5.43
C LEU A 133 18.64 -2.61 6.18
N ALA A 134 17.63 -2.45 7.02
CA ALA A 134 16.94 -3.54 7.68
C ALA A 134 15.77 -3.99 6.80
N ILE A 135 15.83 -5.24 6.34
CA ILE A 135 14.87 -5.81 5.40
C ILE A 135 14.11 -6.94 6.08
N ARG A 136 12.78 -6.85 6.02
CA ARG A 136 11.87 -7.92 6.42
C ARG A 136 11.08 -8.36 5.21
N THR A 137 11.17 -9.64 4.87
CA THR A 137 10.46 -10.26 3.74
C THR A 137 9.66 -11.48 4.23
N PRO A 138 8.62 -11.90 3.49
CA PRO A 138 8.02 -13.21 3.68
C PRO A 138 9.04 -14.33 3.54
N PHE A 139 8.80 -15.43 4.23
CA PHE A 139 9.65 -16.61 4.10
C PHE A 139 9.48 -17.23 2.70
N SER A 140 10.59 -17.33 1.94
CA SER A 140 10.71 -18.17 0.74
C SER A 140 12.07 -18.87 0.77
N PRO A 141 12.13 -20.19 0.58
CA PRO A 141 13.39 -20.93 0.47
C PRO A 141 14.32 -20.38 -0.62
N GLU A 142 13.76 -20.05 -1.78
CA GLU A 142 14.47 -19.53 -2.96
C GLU A 142 15.04 -18.14 -2.68
N ALA A 143 14.22 -17.25 -2.11
CA ALA A 143 14.65 -15.92 -1.71
C ALA A 143 15.75 -16.01 -0.65
N ASN A 144 15.59 -16.88 0.35
CA ASN A 144 16.57 -17.05 1.42
C ASN A 144 17.93 -17.54 0.91
N GLU A 145 17.94 -18.46 -0.06
CA GLU A 145 19.17 -18.93 -0.70
C GLU A 145 19.82 -17.81 -1.54
N ALA A 146 19.03 -17.07 -2.32
CA ALA A 146 19.53 -15.94 -3.10
C ALA A 146 20.15 -14.85 -2.19
N PHE A 147 19.48 -14.50 -1.09
CA PHE A 147 19.99 -13.57 -0.09
C PHE A 147 21.25 -14.08 0.60
N ARG A 148 21.33 -15.38 0.91
CA ARG A 148 22.51 -15.98 1.56
C ARG A 148 23.74 -15.91 0.66
N ARG A 149 23.56 -16.10 -0.66
CA ARG A 149 24.63 -16.01 -1.65
C ARG A 149 25.11 -14.58 -1.86
N ALA A 150 24.20 -13.64 -2.01
CA ALA A 150 24.54 -12.24 -2.29
C ALA A 150 25.04 -11.48 -1.06
N PHE A 151 24.42 -11.72 0.10
CA PHE A 151 24.76 -11.04 1.36
C PHE A 151 25.04 -12.05 2.48
N PRO A 152 26.25 -12.63 2.51
CA PRO A 152 26.66 -13.52 3.58
C PRO A 152 26.57 -12.82 4.94
N ARG A 153 26.12 -13.54 5.97
CA ARG A 153 26.00 -13.03 7.36
C ARG A 153 25.09 -11.79 7.53
N SER A 154 24.20 -11.53 6.58
CA SER A 154 23.20 -10.44 6.68
C SER A 154 22.07 -10.72 7.67
N TRP A 155 21.90 -11.96 8.15
CA TRP A 155 20.78 -12.31 9.03
C TRP A 155 21.03 -11.92 10.49
N ASP A 156 20.15 -11.07 11.04
CA ASP A 156 20.08 -10.73 12.45
C ASP A 156 18.95 -11.54 13.12
N PRO A 157 19.27 -12.56 13.93
CA PRO A 157 18.27 -13.44 14.55
C PRO A 157 17.47 -12.76 15.67
N VAL A 158 18.02 -11.71 16.30
CA VAL A 158 17.35 -10.99 17.40
C VAL A 158 16.27 -10.10 16.83
N ALA A 159 16.62 -9.27 15.85
CA ALA A 159 15.67 -8.39 15.20
C ALA A 159 14.80 -9.11 14.14
N LYS A 160 15.16 -10.36 13.77
CA LYS A 160 14.51 -11.16 12.71
C LYS A 160 14.43 -10.40 11.38
N VAL A 161 15.51 -9.69 11.06
CA VAL A 161 15.66 -8.90 9.82
C VAL A 161 16.97 -9.22 9.15
N ARG A 162 17.07 -8.91 7.86
CA ARG A 162 18.34 -8.90 7.14
C ARG A 162 18.92 -7.50 7.17
N ARG A 163 20.16 -7.35 7.60
CA ARG A 163 20.93 -6.11 7.54
C ARG A 163 21.86 -6.17 6.33
N VAL A 164 21.67 -5.22 5.41
CA VAL A 164 22.49 -5.08 4.20
C VAL A 164 23.07 -3.67 4.17
N PRO A 165 24.32 -3.45 3.76
CA PRO A 165 24.85 -2.10 3.60
C PRO A 165 24.01 -1.27 2.62
N ALA A 166 23.79 0.01 2.91
CA ALA A 166 23.04 0.90 2.01
C ALA A 166 23.75 1.08 0.65
N SER A 167 25.06 0.88 0.59
CA SER A 167 25.84 0.86 -0.66
C SER A 167 25.41 -0.26 -1.61
N ALA A 168 24.89 -1.37 -1.08
CA ALA A 168 24.40 -2.51 -1.87
C ALA A 168 22.92 -2.40 -2.24
N ARG A 169 22.30 -1.20 -2.11
CA ARG A 169 20.88 -0.97 -2.44
C ARG A 169 20.51 -1.47 -3.84
N ARG A 170 21.35 -1.22 -4.85
CA ARG A 170 21.07 -1.66 -6.23
C ARG A 170 20.97 -3.18 -6.36
N GLU A 171 21.89 -3.91 -5.72
CA GLU A 171 21.91 -5.37 -5.71
C GLU A 171 20.72 -5.94 -4.93
N LEU A 172 20.41 -5.36 -3.77
CA LEU A 172 19.22 -5.68 -2.98
C LEU A 172 17.94 -5.55 -3.82
N PHE A 173 17.76 -4.43 -4.52
CA PHE A 173 16.59 -4.22 -5.38
C PHE A 173 16.56 -5.22 -6.54
N GLY A 174 17.71 -5.60 -7.11
CA GLY A 174 17.80 -6.66 -8.12
C GLY A 174 17.30 -8.01 -7.60
N LEU A 175 17.68 -8.40 -6.38
CA LEU A 175 17.19 -9.62 -5.74
C LEU A 175 15.69 -9.55 -5.43
N LEU A 176 15.21 -8.42 -4.94
CA LEU A 176 13.78 -8.24 -4.65
C LEU A 176 12.94 -8.37 -5.92
N ARG A 177 13.37 -7.80 -7.05
CA ARG A 177 12.71 -7.97 -8.35
C ARG A 177 12.69 -9.42 -8.82
N LYS A 178 13.75 -10.18 -8.54
CA LYS A 178 13.86 -11.60 -8.92
C LYS A 178 13.00 -12.50 -8.06
N CYS A 179 12.95 -12.25 -6.75
CA CYS A 179 12.31 -13.14 -5.78
C CYS A 179 10.86 -12.76 -5.45
N TYR A 180 10.50 -11.49 -5.62
CA TYR A 180 9.17 -10.96 -5.29
C TYR A 180 8.68 -9.97 -6.37
N PRO A 181 8.59 -10.39 -7.65
CA PRO A 181 8.03 -9.53 -8.69
C PRO A 181 6.57 -9.18 -8.37
N GLY A 182 6.19 -7.92 -8.59
CA GLY A 182 4.82 -7.43 -8.37
C GLY A 182 4.42 -7.26 -6.88
N ALA A 183 5.28 -7.64 -5.93
CA ALA A 183 4.98 -7.49 -4.51
C ALA A 183 5.07 -6.03 -4.06
N THR A 184 4.20 -5.65 -3.12
CA THR A 184 4.23 -4.36 -2.46
C THR A 184 5.26 -4.33 -1.34
N ALA A 185 5.98 -3.22 -1.23
CA ALA A 185 7.02 -2.99 -0.24
C ALA A 185 6.89 -1.61 0.39
N ILE A 186 7.17 -1.50 1.68
CA ILE A 186 7.34 -0.22 2.37
C ILE A 186 8.82 0.14 2.40
N GLY A 187 9.15 1.32 1.89
CA GLY A 187 10.45 1.94 2.05
C GLY A 187 10.37 3.22 2.89
N PRO A 188 11.52 3.90 3.11
CA PRO A 188 11.59 5.14 3.90
C PRO A 188 10.78 6.30 3.31
N LYS A 189 10.46 6.24 2.01
CA LYS A 189 9.68 7.26 1.29
C LYS A 189 8.20 6.90 1.12
N GLY A 190 7.74 5.78 1.68
CA GLY A 190 6.37 5.28 1.52
C GLY A 190 6.30 3.92 0.84
N ILE A 191 5.09 3.54 0.43
CA ILE A 191 4.81 2.24 -0.20
C ILE A 191 5.08 2.30 -1.71
N PHE A 192 5.60 1.20 -2.26
CA PHE A 192 5.82 1.05 -3.70
C PHE A 192 5.62 -0.41 -4.12
N THR A 193 5.37 -0.61 -5.41
CA THR A 193 5.29 -1.94 -6.02
C THR A 193 6.66 -2.30 -6.62
N ILE A 194 7.15 -3.50 -6.35
CA ILE A 194 8.39 -4.01 -6.93
C ILE A 194 8.13 -4.31 -8.41
N PRO A 195 8.83 -3.65 -9.35
CA PRO A 195 8.59 -3.87 -10.77
C PRO A 195 8.99 -5.28 -11.16
N GLU A 196 8.17 -5.93 -11.98
CA GLU A 196 8.48 -7.23 -12.56
C GLU A 196 9.82 -7.17 -13.31
N ALA A 197 10.58 -8.26 -13.28
CA ALA A 197 11.80 -8.36 -14.06
C ALA A 197 11.40 -8.46 -15.55
N SER A 198 11.65 -7.39 -16.30
CA SER A 198 11.58 -7.39 -17.76
C SER A 198 12.68 -8.26 -18.36
#